data_AF-A0AAJ6TTY3-F1
#
_entry.id   AF-A0AAJ6TTY3-F1
#
_cell.length_a   1.000
_cell.length_b   1.000
_cell.length_c   1.000
_cell.angle_alpha   90.00
_cell.angle_beta   90.00
_cell.angle_gamma   90.00
#
_symmetry.space_group_name_H-M   'P 1'
#
loop_
_entity.id
_entity.type
_entity.pdbx_description
1 polymer ?
#
loop_
_entity_poly.entity_id
_entity_poly.type
_entity_poly.pdbx_seq_one_letter_code
_entity_poly.pdbx_strand_id
1 'polypeptide(L)'
;MVSTNKLKSVDFYRKIPRDLTEASLSGAGLSIVAALAMMFLFGMELNSYLTVNTSTSVIVDNSSDGEFLRIDFNISFPSLSCEFASVDVSDVLGTVSSLFLLLCFIYLVL
;
A
#
# COMPACT_ATOMS: atom_id res chain seq x y z
N MET A 1 21.02 17.93 -36.95
CA MET A 1 20.33 18.86 -37.87
C MET A 1 18.84 18.56 -37.82
N VAL A 2 18.08 19.32 -37.03
CA VAL A 2 16.61 19.20 -36.94
C VAL A 2 16.03 19.83 -38.20
N SER A 3 15.23 19.08 -38.96
CA SER A 3 14.64 19.53 -40.23
C SER A 3 13.52 20.53 -39.96
N THR A 4 13.85 21.82 -39.95
CA THR A 4 12.95 22.95 -39.69
C THR A 4 11.79 23.05 -40.68
N ASN A 5 11.89 22.40 -41.85
CA ASN A 5 10.89 22.45 -42.91
C ASN A 5 9.62 21.64 -42.61
N LYS A 6 9.68 20.62 -41.74
CA LYS A 6 8.49 19.83 -41.34
C LYS A 6 7.72 20.44 -40.16
N LEU A 7 8.40 21.18 -39.28
CA LEU A 7 7.77 21.83 -38.14
C LEU A 7 6.88 23.01 -38.55
N LYS A 8 7.08 23.58 -39.75
CA LYS A 8 6.25 24.66 -40.28
C LYS A 8 4.81 24.22 -40.60
N SER A 9 4.54 22.91 -40.72
CA SER A 9 3.18 22.40 -41.00
C SER A 9 2.40 21.96 -39.76
N VAL A 10 2.95 22.14 -38.54
CA VAL A 10 2.30 21.75 -37.28
C VAL A 10 1.75 22.97 -36.51
N ASP A 11 1.94 24.19 -37.02
CA ASP A 11 1.27 25.38 -36.53
C ASP A 11 -0.05 25.58 -37.26
N PHE A 12 -1.17 25.18 -36.65
CA PHE A 12 -2.53 25.38 -37.19
C PHE A 12 -3.03 26.83 -37.01
N TYR A 13 -2.22 27.72 -36.42
CA TYR A 13 -2.60 29.08 -36.03
C TYR A 13 -2.01 30.14 -36.96
N ARG A 14 -2.78 31.20 -37.24
CA ARG A 14 -2.36 32.35 -38.04
C ARG A 14 -1.18 33.05 -37.34
N LYS A 15 -0.01 33.11 -37.99
CA LYS A 15 1.17 33.79 -37.44
C LYS A 15 0.85 35.25 -37.17
N ILE A 16 1.08 35.68 -35.93
CA ILE A 16 0.92 37.06 -35.49
C ILE A 16 2.02 37.89 -36.20
N PRO A 17 1.71 39.06 -36.80
CA PRO A 17 2.70 39.90 -37.45
C PRO A 17 3.77 40.35 -36.45
N ARG A 18 5.04 40.31 -36.87
CA ARG A 18 6.21 40.51 -35.98
C ARG A 18 6.32 41.91 -35.39
N ASP A 19 5.58 42.87 -35.94
CA ASP A 19 5.55 44.25 -35.48
C ASP A 19 4.81 44.41 -34.14
N LEU A 20 4.10 43.37 -33.69
CA LEU A 20 3.32 43.32 -32.44
C LEU A 20 3.97 42.40 -31.39
N THR A 21 5.10 41.76 -31.71
CA THR A 21 5.78 40.78 -30.84
C THR A 21 7.26 41.12 -30.79
N GLU A 22 7.65 41.99 -29.87
CA GLU A 22 9.05 42.20 -29.53
C GLU A 22 9.60 40.96 -28.81
N ALA A 23 10.41 40.19 -29.53
CA ALA A 23 11.13 39.07 -28.95
C ALA A 23 12.30 39.60 -28.11
N SER A 24 12.13 39.61 -26.78
CA SER A 24 13.19 39.98 -25.85
C SER A 24 14.07 38.78 -25.48
N LEU A 25 15.40 38.98 -25.49
CA LEU A 25 16.39 37.97 -25.09
C LEU A 25 16.16 37.50 -23.64
N SER A 26 15.76 38.40 -22.74
CA SER A 26 15.44 38.07 -21.35
C SER A 26 14.16 37.26 -21.23
N GLY A 27 13.16 37.54 -22.09
CA GLY A 27 11.92 36.77 -22.17
C GLY A 27 12.15 35.33 -22.62
N ALA A 28 13.02 35.13 -23.63
CA ALA A 28 13.40 33.79 -24.08
C ALA A 28 14.10 32.98 -22.97
N GLY A 29 15.01 33.61 -22.22
CA GLY A 29 15.65 33.00 -21.06
C GLY A 29 14.65 32.59 -19.98
N LEU A 30 13.72 33.49 -19.64
CA LEU A 30 12.67 33.23 -18.65
C LEU A 30 11.75 32.08 -19.09
N SER A 31 11.37 32.02 -20.37
CA SER A 31 10.55 30.93 -20.91
C SER A 31 11.26 29.57 -20.86
N ILE A 32 12.57 29.53 -21.11
CA ILE A 32 13.36 28.29 -20.99
C ILE A 32 13.41 27.82 -19.54
N VAL A 33 13.70 28.73 -18.60
CA VAL A 33 13.74 28.41 -17.16
C VAL A 33 12.37 27.93 -16.68
N ALA A 34 11.29 28.59 -17.09
CA ALA A 34 9.93 28.18 -16.76
C ALA A 34 9.58 26.79 -17.34
N ALA A 35 9.96 26.52 -18.58
CA ALA A 35 9.75 25.21 -19.20
C ALA A 35 10.52 24.09 -18.47
N LEU A 36 11.77 24.35 -18.07
CA LEU A 36 12.56 23.40 -17.28
C LEU A 36 11.94 23.14 -15.91
N ALA A 37 11.49 24.19 -15.22
CA ALA A 37 10.82 24.06 -13.93
C ALA A 37 9.52 23.23 -14.03
N MET A 38 8.69 23.50 -15.05
CA MET A 38 7.47 22.73 -15.31
C MET A 38 7.77 21.26 -15.61
N MET A 39 8.78 20.98 -16.44
CA MET A 39 9.19 19.61 -16.77
C MET A 39 9.69 18.86 -15.52
N PHE A 40 10.47 19.53 -14.68
CA PHE A 40 11.01 18.95 -13.44
C PHE A 40 9.90 18.58 -12.44
N LEU A 41 8.97 19.52 -12.19
CA LEU A 41 7.83 19.29 -11.30
C LEU A 41 6.95 18.14 -11.79
N PHE A 42 6.66 18.11 -13.11
CA PHE A 42 5.91 17.02 -13.70
C PHE A 42 6.61 15.66 -13.53
N GLY A 43 7.93 15.61 -13.69
CA GLY A 43 8.71 14.39 -13.47
C GLY A 43 8.64 13.87 -12.04
N MET A 44 8.69 14.76 -11.05
CA MET A 44 8.56 14.40 -9.63
C MET A 44 7.18 13.84 -9.31
N GLU A 45 6.12 14.52 -9.74
CA GLU A 45 4.75 14.08 -9.51
C GLU A 45 4.46 12.75 -10.20
N LEU A 46 4.94 12.58 -11.44
CA LEU A 46 4.81 11.32 -12.16
C LEU A 46 5.54 10.18 -11.46
N ASN A 47 6.73 10.44 -10.91
CA ASN A 47 7.46 9.44 -10.12
C ASN A 47 6.72 9.07 -8.84
N SER A 48 6.17 10.06 -8.13
CA SER A 48 5.33 9.85 -6.93
C SER A 48 4.08 9.03 -7.28
N TYR A 49 3.41 9.34 -8.39
CA TYR A 49 2.23 8.62 -8.87
C TYR A 49 2.52 7.16 -9.22
N LEU A 50 3.67 6.89 -9.85
CA LEU A 50 4.10 5.53 -10.17
C LEU A 50 4.69 4.78 -8.97
N THR A 51 5.01 5.48 -7.88
CA THR A 51 5.50 4.86 -6.65
C THR A 51 4.32 4.18 -5.94
N VAL A 52 4.36 2.86 -5.92
CA VAL A 52 3.35 2.05 -5.22
C VAL A 52 3.57 2.21 -3.71
N ASN A 53 2.72 3.02 -3.08
CA ASN A 53 2.67 3.16 -1.62
C ASN A 53 1.65 2.16 -1.06
N THR A 54 2.12 1.13 -0.37
CA THR A 54 1.26 0.16 0.30
C THR A 54 0.76 0.73 1.64
N SER A 55 -0.43 1.32 1.64
CA SER A 55 -1.12 1.70 2.88
C SER A 55 -1.98 0.54 3.38
N THR A 56 -1.57 -0.09 4.48
CA THR A 56 -2.35 -1.13 5.16
C THR A 56 -3.45 -0.47 5.97
N SER A 57 -4.64 -0.28 5.38
CA SER A 57 -5.83 0.11 6.13
C SER A 57 -6.44 -1.13 6.79
N VAL A 58 -6.52 -1.13 8.11
CA VAL A 58 -7.22 -2.18 8.87
C VAL A 58 -8.71 -1.91 8.76
N ILE A 59 -9.41 -2.75 7.99
CA ILE A 59 -10.86 -2.74 7.88
C ILE A 59 -11.38 -3.84 8.82
N VAL A 60 -12.38 -3.50 9.63
CA VAL A 60 -13.06 -4.46 10.50
C VAL A 60 -14.04 -5.25 9.63
N ASP A 61 -13.74 -6.52 9.38
CA ASP A 61 -14.66 -7.42 8.69
C ASP A 61 -15.90 -7.64 9.56
N ASN A 62 -17.02 -7.02 9.18
CA ASN A 62 -18.32 -7.23 9.81
C ASN A 62 -19.03 -8.44 9.18
N SER A 63 -18.35 -9.59 9.20
CA SER A 63 -18.93 -10.85 8.77
C SER A 63 -19.56 -11.52 9.99
N SER A 64 -20.86 -11.78 9.94
CA SER A 64 -21.62 -12.44 11.03
C SER A 64 -21.17 -13.87 11.32
N ASP A 65 -20.34 -14.46 10.45
CA ASP A 65 -19.77 -15.80 10.63
C ASP A 65 -18.53 -15.82 11.57
N GLY A 66 -18.17 -14.66 12.15
CA GLY A 66 -16.95 -14.48 12.96
C GLY A 66 -17.15 -14.51 14.47
N GLU A 67 -18.29 -14.97 15.00
CA GLU A 67 -18.55 -14.94 16.45
C GLU A 67 -17.60 -15.88 17.23
N PHE A 68 -17.18 -17.00 16.63
CA PHE A 68 -16.23 -17.94 17.25
C PHE A 68 -15.26 -18.54 16.23
N LEU A 69 -13.95 -18.33 16.46
CA LEU A 69 -12.89 -19.02 15.73
C LEU A 69 -12.78 -20.46 16.26
N ARG A 70 -13.17 -21.45 15.45
CA ARG A 70 -13.04 -22.88 15.82
C ARG A 70 -11.59 -23.30 15.61
N ILE A 71 -10.93 -23.72 16.70
CA ILE A 71 -9.55 -24.19 16.66
C ILE A 71 -9.51 -25.63 17.17
N ASP A 72 -9.21 -26.57 16.27
CA ASP A 72 -9.08 -27.99 16.57
C ASP A 72 -7.60 -28.36 16.74
N PHE A 73 -7.20 -28.78 17.93
CA PHE A 73 -5.84 -29.27 18.21
C PHE A 73 -5.87 -30.72 18.69
N ASN A 74 -5.06 -31.59 18.05
CA ASN A 74 -4.88 -32.99 18.43
C ASN A 74 -3.41 -33.22 18.80
N ILE A 75 -3.12 -33.18 20.11
CA ILE A 75 -1.77 -33.30 20.67
C ILE A 75 -1.83 -34.29 21.84
N SER A 76 -0.89 -35.24 21.92
CA SER A 76 -0.87 -36.33 22.92
C SER A 76 0.42 -36.31 23.75
N PHE A 77 0.31 -36.47 25.07
CA PHE A 77 1.45 -36.47 26.01
C PHE A 77 1.50 -37.77 26.83
N PRO A 78 2.32 -38.76 26.45
CA PRO A 78 2.29 -40.11 27.03
C PRO A 78 2.96 -40.25 28.41
N SER A 79 3.78 -39.29 28.84
CA SER A 79 4.60 -39.37 30.06
C SER A 79 4.37 -38.24 31.05
N LEU A 80 3.23 -37.54 30.97
CA LEU A 80 2.90 -36.41 31.83
C LEU A 80 1.64 -36.72 32.63
N SER A 81 1.72 -36.65 33.97
CA SER A 81 0.57 -36.91 34.84
C SER A 81 -0.51 -35.84 34.62
N CYS A 82 -1.75 -36.27 34.44
CA CYS A 82 -2.87 -35.40 34.09
C CYS A 82 -3.18 -34.32 35.14
N GLU A 83 -2.72 -34.49 36.39
CA GLU A 83 -2.85 -33.50 37.47
C GLU A 83 -2.03 -32.23 37.22
N PHE A 84 -1.05 -32.28 36.31
CA PHE A 84 -0.20 -31.14 35.94
C PHE A 84 -0.47 -30.58 34.54
N ALA A 85 -1.45 -31.11 33.81
CA ALA A 85 -1.78 -30.65 32.45
C ALA A 85 -2.94 -29.64 32.47
N SER A 86 -2.70 -28.42 31.98
CA SER A 86 -3.75 -27.42 31.75
C SER A 86 -3.51 -26.72 30.41
N VAL A 87 -4.60 -26.29 29.77
CA VAL A 87 -4.54 -25.49 28.54
C VAL A 87 -5.15 -24.15 28.83
N ASP A 88 -4.34 -23.12 28.65
CA ASP A 88 -4.74 -21.75 28.89
C ASP A 88 -4.90 -21.02 27.56
N VAL A 89 -6.05 -20.38 27.37
CA VAL A 89 -6.33 -19.53 26.22
C VAL A 89 -6.32 -18.09 26.71
N SER A 90 -5.40 -17.30 26.16
CA SER A 90 -5.26 -15.88 26.44
C SER A 90 -5.55 -15.08 25.17
N ASP A 91 -6.60 -14.27 25.20
CA ASP A 91 -6.93 -13.35 24.11
C ASP A 91 -6.16 -12.02 24.24
N VAL A 92 -6.12 -11.22 23.16
CA VAL A 92 -5.52 -9.87 23.14
C VAL A 92 -6.15 -8.91 24.17
N LEU A 93 -7.34 -9.25 24.67
CA LEU A 93 -8.07 -8.53 25.73
C LEU A 93 -7.56 -8.86 27.15
N GLY A 94 -6.60 -9.78 27.29
CA GLY A 94 -6.05 -10.21 28.57
C GLY A 94 -7.01 -11.12 29.37
N THR A 95 -8.09 -11.59 28.76
CA THR A 95 -8.96 -12.61 29.34
C THR A 95 -8.26 -13.96 29.25
N VAL A 96 -7.97 -14.50 30.42
CA VAL A 96 -7.34 -15.81 30.60
C VAL A 96 -8.44 -16.81 30.91
N SER A 97 -8.72 -17.72 29.98
CA SER A 97 -9.64 -18.84 30.19
C SER A 97 -8.80 -20.12 30.33
N SER A 98 -8.62 -20.54 31.57
CA SER A 98 -7.93 -21.80 31.86
C SER A 98 -8.92 -22.94 31.70
N LEU A 99 -8.81 -23.67 30.58
CA LEU A 99 -9.52 -24.91 30.40
C LEU A 99 -8.70 -25.98 31.13
N PHE A 100 -9.23 -26.49 32.24
CA PHE A 100 -8.78 -27.73 32.85
C PHE A 100 -9.14 -28.85 31.86
N LEU A 101 -8.38 -28.96 30.77
CA LEU A 101 -8.73 -29.68 29.55
C LEU A 101 -8.62 -31.16 29.85
N LEU A 102 -9.68 -31.65 30.49
CA LEU A 102 -10.01 -33.03 30.82
C LEU A 102 -8.78 -33.86 31.22
N LEU A 103 -8.64 -34.14 32.52
CA LEU A 103 -7.79 -35.14 33.20
C LEU A 103 -7.72 -36.56 32.56
N CYS A 104 -8.18 -36.79 31.33
CA CYS A 104 -9.15 -37.84 31.06
C CYS A 104 -9.08 -38.44 29.65
N PHE A 105 -8.66 -37.78 28.55
CA PHE A 105 -8.71 -38.51 27.27
C PHE A 105 -7.75 -39.72 27.22
N ILE A 106 -6.72 -39.73 28.08
CA ILE A 106 -5.64 -40.74 28.10
C ILE A 106 -5.44 -41.41 29.48
N TYR A 107 -6.24 -41.13 30.50
CA TYR A 107 -6.51 -42.22 31.46
C TYR A 107 -7.50 -43.26 30.86
N LEU A 108 -8.11 -42.99 29.69
CA LEU A 108 -9.38 -43.56 29.22
C LEU A 108 -9.30 -44.41 27.93
N VAL A 109 -8.15 -44.44 27.22
CA VAL A 109 -7.89 -45.48 26.20
C VAL A 109 -7.14 -46.69 26.83
N LEU A 110 -6.83 -46.61 28.13
CA LEU A 110 -6.16 -47.65 28.92
C LEU A 110 -7.04 -48.08 30.10
#